data_AF-A0A398AFS5-F1
#
_entry.id   AF-A0A398AFS5-F1
#
_cell.length_a   1.000
_cell.length_b   1.000
_cell.length_c   1.000
_cell.angle_alpha   90.00
_cell.angle_beta   90.00
_cell.angle_gamma   90.00
#
_symmetry.space_group_name_H-M   'P 1'
#
loop_
_entity.id
_entity.type
_entity.pdbx_description
1 polymer ?
#
loop_
_entity_poly.entity_id
_entity_poly.type
_entity_poly.pdbx_seq_one_letter_code
_entity_poly.pdbx_strand_id
1 'polypeptide(L)'
;MSQESLETFILRHRIPAWLVINHMLRFPNKTLVPCSIPDKMFTITKSGGLGFFVNNARIVSPNICQNSRISCHGVSNVITFIEASFSKGMLVSLSLGT
;
A
#
# COMPACT_ATOMS: atom_id res chain seq x y z
N MET A 1 -0.54 -5.33 21.98
CA MET A 1 -1.11 -4.76 20.74
C MET A 1 -2.11 -3.70 21.17
N SER A 2 -1.93 -2.45 20.74
CA SER A 2 -2.99 -1.44 20.97
C SER A 2 -4.19 -1.80 20.11
N GLN A 3 -5.39 -1.58 20.65
CA GLN A 3 -6.62 -1.79 19.90
C GLN A 3 -6.76 -0.70 18.84
N GLU A 4 -6.76 -1.11 17.57
CA GLU A 4 -7.04 -0.24 16.42
C GLU A 4 -8.56 -0.09 16.24
N SER A 5 -9.04 1.09 15.86
CA SER A 5 -10.45 1.25 15.48
C SER A 5 -10.71 0.57 14.13
N LEU A 6 -11.94 0.09 13.92
CA LEU A 6 -12.34 -0.48 12.62
C LEU A 6 -12.15 0.52 11.47
N GLU A 7 -12.38 1.80 11.74
CA GLU A 7 -12.17 2.87 10.76
C GLU A 7 -10.71 2.96 10.31
N THR A 8 -9.76 3.04 11.26
CA THR A 8 -8.33 3.06 10.94
C THR A 8 -7.92 1.79 10.20
N PHE A 9 -8.47 0.64 10.60
CA PHE A 9 -8.23 -0.63 9.93
C PHE A 9 -8.70 -0.57 8.47
N ILE A 10 -9.88 -0.04 8.19
CA ILE A 10 -10.39 0.05 6.81
C ILE A 10 -9.57 1.06 6.01
N LEU A 11 -9.27 2.24 6.57
CA LEU A 11 -8.51 3.29 5.88
C LEU A 11 -7.11 2.83 5.49
N ARG A 12 -6.45 2.02 6.32
CA ARG A 12 -5.13 1.47 6.02
C ARG A 12 -5.13 0.35 4.98
N HIS A 13 -6.29 -0.15 4.57
CA HIS A 13 -6.45 -1.14 3.49
C HIS A 13 -7.07 -0.53 2.23
N ARG A 14 -7.25 0.79 2.19
CA ARG A 14 -7.92 1.49 1.10
C ARG A 14 -6.96 2.43 0.39
N ILE A 15 -6.85 2.27 -0.93
CA ILE A 15 -6.30 3.31 -1.81
C ILE A 15 -7.48 4.26 -2.15
N PRO A 16 -7.35 5.58 -1.96
CA PRO A 16 -8.43 6.54 -2.24
C PRO A 16 -8.58 6.82 -3.75
N ALA A 17 -8.62 5.76 -4.57
CA ALA A 17 -8.80 5.80 -6.01
C ALA A 17 -9.53 4.54 -6.49
N TRP A 18 -10.29 4.67 -7.57
CA TRP A 18 -10.95 3.53 -8.22
C TRP A 18 -9.94 2.79 -9.13
N LEU A 19 -9.41 1.68 -8.63
CA LEU A 19 -8.32 0.94 -9.27
C LEU A 19 -8.69 -0.53 -9.48
N VAL A 20 -9.21 -0.86 -10.67
CA VAL A 20 -9.28 -2.26 -11.13
C VAL A 20 -7.89 -2.81 -11.41
N ILE A 21 -7.73 -4.14 -11.38
CA ILE A 21 -6.41 -4.78 -11.51
C ILE A 21 -5.67 -4.36 -12.78
N ASN A 22 -6.38 -4.18 -13.90
CA ASN A 22 -5.80 -3.78 -15.19
C ASN A 22 -5.19 -2.38 -15.17
N HIS A 23 -5.69 -1.46 -14.34
CA HIS A 23 -5.06 -0.15 -14.16
C HIS A 23 -3.74 -0.30 -13.41
N MET A 24 -3.75 -1.06 -12.31
CA MET A 24 -2.56 -1.25 -11.47
C MET A 24 -1.48 -2.10 -12.17
N LEU A 25 -1.87 -3.01 -13.05
CA LEU A 25 -0.97 -3.78 -13.92
C LEU A 25 -0.21 -2.92 -14.94
N ARG A 26 -0.52 -1.63 -15.07
CA ARG A 26 0.25 -0.68 -15.91
C ARG A 26 1.25 0.16 -15.13
N PHE A 27 1.19 0.16 -13.79
CA PHE A 27 2.12 0.92 -12.96
C PHE A 27 3.57 0.44 -13.12
N PRO A 28 4.60 1.29 -13.07
CA PRO A 28 5.97 0.81 -12.89
C PRO A 28 6.09 -0.12 -11.66
N ASN A 29 7.10 -0.99 -11.65
CA ASN A 29 7.35 -1.79 -10.44
C ASN A 29 7.78 -0.87 -9.28
N LYS A 30 7.32 -1.16 -8.06
CA LYS A 30 7.55 -0.35 -6.85
C LYS A 30 6.93 1.06 -6.89
N THR A 31 5.83 1.25 -7.62
CA THR A 31 5.08 2.51 -7.60
C THR A 31 4.54 2.81 -6.20
N LEU A 32 4.72 4.05 -5.75
CA LEU A 32 4.09 4.56 -4.53
C LEU A 32 2.71 5.12 -4.85
N VAL A 33 1.70 4.76 -4.06
CA VAL A 33 0.33 5.29 -4.17
C VAL A 33 -0.17 5.83 -2.84
N PRO A 34 -1.00 6.90 -2.84
CA PRO A 34 -1.50 7.50 -1.61
C PRO A 34 -2.29 6.54 -0.71
N CYS A 35 -2.16 6.70 0.59
CA CYS A 35 -3.03 6.09 1.61
C CYS A 35 -3.96 7.15 2.21
N SER A 36 -5.11 6.73 2.74
CA SER A 36 -5.98 7.62 3.52
C SER A 36 -5.46 7.88 4.95
N ILE A 37 -4.38 7.21 5.37
CA ILE A 37 -3.69 7.52 6.62
C ILE A 37 -2.57 8.54 6.35
N PRO A 38 -2.47 9.62 7.15
CA PRO A 38 -1.40 10.61 7.03
C PRO A 38 0.00 9.97 7.03
N ASP A 39 0.90 10.53 6.22
CA ASP A 39 2.31 10.14 6.12
C ASP A 39 2.59 8.68 5.72
N LYS A 40 1.56 7.97 5.22
CA LYS A 40 1.69 6.59 4.72
C LYS A 40 1.43 6.53 3.21
N MET A 41 2.22 5.70 2.54
CA MET A 41 2.08 5.39 1.12
C MET A 41 2.08 3.87 0.95
N PHE A 42 1.26 3.34 0.05
CA PHE A 42 1.39 1.94 -0.34
C PHE A 42 2.47 1.81 -1.40
N THR A 43 3.23 0.73 -1.33
CA THR A 43 4.15 0.30 -2.38
C THR A 43 3.50 -0.81 -3.20
N ILE A 44 3.28 -0.53 -4.47
CA ILE A 44 2.77 -1.49 -5.44
C ILE A 44 3.95 -2.24 -6.05
N THR A 45 4.10 -3.50 -5.72
CA THR A 45 5.21 -4.34 -6.20
C THR A 45 4.69 -5.38 -7.18
N LYS A 46 5.30 -5.42 -8.36
CA LYS A 46 5.12 -6.47 -9.35
C LYS A 46 6.33 -7.37 -9.28
N SER A 47 6.12 -8.58 -8.81
CA SER A 47 7.18 -9.56 -8.67
C SER A 47 6.87 -10.73 -9.59
N GLY A 48 7.06 -10.55 -10.90
CA GLY A 48 6.93 -11.58 -11.95
C GLY A 48 6.02 -12.76 -11.58
N GLY A 49 6.60 -13.97 -11.50
CA GLY A 49 5.88 -15.20 -11.13
C GLY A 49 5.39 -15.30 -9.68
N LEU A 50 5.84 -14.43 -8.78
CA LEU A 50 5.37 -14.35 -7.38
C LEU A 50 4.07 -13.54 -7.26
N GLY A 51 3.76 -12.69 -8.24
CA GLY A 51 2.48 -12.00 -8.39
C GLY A 51 2.55 -10.50 -8.09
N PHE A 52 1.39 -9.97 -7.69
CA PHE A 52 1.14 -8.54 -7.52
C PHE A 52 0.85 -8.22 -6.05
N PHE A 53 1.56 -7.24 -5.50
CA PHE A 53 1.56 -6.96 -4.06
C PHE A 53 1.22 -5.49 -3.78
N VAL A 54 0.50 -5.28 -2.69
CA VAL A 54 0.30 -3.99 -2.03
C VAL A 54 0.98 -4.10 -0.66
N ASN A 55 2.12 -3.43 -0.50
CA ASN A 55 3.05 -3.66 0.62
C ASN A 55 3.37 -5.16 0.76
N ASN A 56 3.09 -5.75 1.93
CA ASN A 56 3.31 -7.17 2.23
C ASN A 56 2.20 -8.11 1.71
N ALA A 57 1.07 -7.57 1.23
CA ALA A 57 -0.11 -8.38 0.91
C ALA A 57 -0.18 -8.65 -0.60
N ARG A 58 -0.28 -9.93 -0.97
CA ARG A 58 -0.49 -10.33 -2.37
C ARG A 58 -1.96 -10.17 -2.73
N ILE A 59 -2.26 -9.62 -3.91
CA ILE A 59 -3.61 -9.71 -4.48
C ILE A 59 -3.83 -11.16 -4.93
N VAL A 60 -4.78 -11.85 -4.30
CA VAL A 60 -5.13 -13.26 -4.58
C VAL A 60 -6.40 -13.41 -5.38
N SER A 61 -7.29 -12.41 -5.32
CA SER A 61 -8.56 -12.41 -6.06
C SER A 61 -8.83 -11.00 -6.58
N PRO A 62 -8.47 -10.68 -7.83
CA PRO A 62 -8.69 -9.35 -8.39
C PRO A 62 -10.17 -9.11 -8.71
N ASN A 63 -10.61 -7.85 -8.59
CA ASN A 63 -11.93 -7.37 -9.02
C ASN A 63 -13.14 -8.15 -8.43
N ILE A 64 -13.10 -8.56 -7.16
CA ILE A 64 -14.21 -9.30 -6.51
C ILE A 64 -15.50 -8.47 -6.40
N CYS A 65 -15.36 -7.14 -6.38
CA CYS A 65 -16.44 -6.19 -6.47
C CYS A 65 -16.01 -5.09 -7.45
N GLN A 66 -16.92 -4.62 -8.30
CA GLN A 66 -16.67 -3.50 -9.20
C GLN A 66 -17.96 -2.73 -9.47
N ASN A 67 -17.97 -1.44 -9.13
CA ASN A 67 -18.96 -0.49 -9.61
C ASN A 67 -18.25 0.80 -10.06
N SER A 68 -19.00 1.87 -10.34
CA SER A 68 -18.45 3.14 -10.82
C SER A 68 -17.63 3.94 -9.80
N ARG A 69 -17.59 3.51 -8.52
CA ARG A 69 -16.94 4.23 -7.41
C ARG A 69 -15.95 3.38 -6.63
N ILE A 70 -16.15 2.06 -6.58
CA ILE A 70 -15.40 1.12 -5.75
C ILE A 70 -14.99 -0.08 -6.59
N SER A 71 -13.76 -0.54 -6.34
CA SER A 71 -13.23 -1.81 -6.78
C SER A 71 -12.60 -2.52 -5.58
N CYS A 72 -12.92 -3.79 -5.38
CA CYS A 72 -12.40 -4.59 -4.27
C CYS A 72 -11.46 -5.66 -4.81
N HIS A 73 -10.41 -5.97 -4.04
CA HIS A 73 -9.49 -7.07 -4.34
C HIS A 73 -9.31 -7.91 -3.07
N GLY A 74 -9.39 -9.23 -3.20
CA GLY A 74 -9.00 -10.15 -2.15
C GLY A 74 -7.48 -10.14 -1.99
N VAL A 75 -7.01 -10.02 -0.74
CA VAL A 75 -5.59 -10.00 -0.39
C VAL A 75 -5.21 -11.13 0.56
N SER A 76 -3.96 -11.60 0.48
CA SER A 76 -3.48 -12.74 1.27
C SER A 76 -3.26 -12.42 2.75
N ASN A 77 -3.05 -11.15 3.10
CA ASN A 77 -2.65 -10.72 4.44
C ASN A 77 -3.24 -9.35 4.77
N VAL A 78 -3.30 -9.07 6.07
CA VAL A 78 -3.48 -7.71 6.60
C VAL A 78 -2.34 -6.82 6.09
N ILE A 79 -2.68 -5.66 5.53
CA ILE A 79 -1.71 -4.72 4.93
C ILE A 79 -1.02 -3.95 6.04
N THR A 80 0.29 -4.12 6.16
CA THR A 80 1.13 -3.40 7.12
C THR A 80 1.98 -2.36 6.40
N PHE A 81 2.32 -1.29 7.09
CA PHE A 81 3.31 -0.33 6.63
C PHE A 81 4.59 -0.64 7.37
N ILE A 82 5.68 -0.83 6.64
CA ILE A 82 7.00 -0.85 7.27
C ILE A 82 7.18 0.57 7.79
N GLU A 83 7.16 0.75 9.12
CA GLU A 83 7.82 1.90 9.71
C GLU A 83 9.26 1.80 9.23
N ALA A 84 9.64 2.61 8.24
CA ALA A 84 11.03 2.80 8.01
C ALA A 84 11.55 3.36 9.32
N SER A 85 12.26 2.52 10.08
CA SER A 85 13.02 2.91 11.25
C SER A 85 14.11 3.86 10.77
N PHE A 86 13.72 5.07 10.38
CA PHE A 86 14.62 6.18 10.23
C PHE A 86 15.04 6.49 11.66
N SER A 87 16.13 5.86 12.09
CA SER A 87 16.82 6.34 13.26
C SER A 87 17.07 7.82 13.02
N LYS A 88 16.70 8.64 13.99
CA LYS A 88 16.82 10.10 13.95
C LYS A 88 18.22 10.56 13.51
N GLY A 89 19.23 9.69 13.64
CA GLY A 89 20.60 9.89 13.16
C GLY A 89 20.78 9.96 11.64
N MET A 90 19.93 9.34 10.81
CA MET A 90 20.12 9.37 9.34
C MET A 90 19.64 10.69 8.70
N LEU A 91 18.70 11.39 9.34
CA LEU A 91 18.29 12.73 8.91
C LEU A 91 19.36 13.78 9.20
N VAL A 92 20.12 13.61 10.30
CA VAL A 92 21.21 14.53 10.67
C VAL A 92 22.39 14.43 9.69
N SER A 93 22.68 13.23 9.17
CA SER A 93 23.76 13.04 8.18
C SER A 93 23.48 13.65 6.80
N LEU A 94 22.21 13.92 6.45
CA LEU A 94 21.86 14.56 5.18
C LEU A 94 21.84 16.10 5.27
N SER A 95 21.66 16.66 6.48
CA SER A 95 21.64 18.11 6.70
C SER A 95 23.01 18.76 6.92
N LEU A 96 24.09 17.98 7.06
CA LEU A 96 25.45 18.46 7.33
C LEU A 96 26.42 18.22 6.17
N GLY A 97 25.92 17.78 5.01
CA GLY A 97 26.71 17.47 3.83
C GLY A 97 26.45 18.41 2.65
N THR A 98 26.64 19.72 2.84
CA THR A 98 26.90 20.71 1.77
C THR A 98 27.74 21.84 2.33
#